data_AF-A0AAU2NB56-F1
#
_entry.id   AF-A0AAU2NB56-F1
#
_cell.length_a   1.000
_cell.length_b   1.000
_cell.length_c   1.000
_cell.angle_alpha   90.00
_cell.angle_beta   90.00
_cell.angle_gamma   90.00
#
_symmetry.space_group_name_H-M   'P 1'
#
loop_
_entity.id
_entity.type
_entity.pdbx_description
1 polymer ?
#
loop_
_entity_poly.entity_id
_entity_poly.type
_entity_poly.pdbx_seq_one_letter_code
_entity_poly.pdbx_strand_id
1 'polypeptide(L)'
;MTTAHAAAAVPVMLDLRAHRKVPASPDGYMALWELLEPVLVTLDPRSGPRVRLDLGEEGEVGVWFLSPATAPVPFSAATPFAVRGVLEPPRVRYVCDTCRASGTTTYAPFTCTGCGTKERPGRVCDAHAVFLEGSLRASCVRHEPTCRCGRPGRGWCGGPRCRSGRAWCDDHLVPHPGDASLAYCVDCHADRFPACERPGCPATGHIRCEHLGLDDARACGRRVCGEHVMRWQIYGARSKGLALCGRHHRDLRGSAPEALVALVVAGTVARSQARRGNRSGGRRAAFLPRIGIVRHIFINTCQRVLDMGAVDALFVRLQDDLRRRGGRDGGNLVQTALRLLDEQAASRREDVQRFRDSHEEGRGHFARLRTLLQQSGKHELADAVTFSDYRRKSNILFVRVPQDMRSRFIGTGGAVVQELRTRLGINIQLERE
;
A
#
# COMPACT_ATOMS: atom_id res chain seq x y z
N MET A 1 0.00 47.20 -84.23
CA MET A 1 0.54 46.95 -82.88
C MET A 1 0.10 45.57 -82.47
N THR A 2 0.98 44.58 -82.66
CA THR A 2 0.77 43.17 -82.31
C THR A 2 1.12 42.96 -80.85
N THR A 3 0.13 42.58 -80.05
CA THR A 3 0.33 42.09 -78.68
C THR A 3 0.98 40.71 -78.73
N ALA A 4 2.25 40.65 -78.34
CA ALA A 4 2.96 39.38 -78.15
C ALA A 4 2.28 38.59 -77.03
N HIS A 5 1.69 37.43 -77.35
CA HIS A 5 1.34 36.44 -76.34
C HIS A 5 2.64 35.99 -75.65
N ALA A 6 2.79 36.32 -74.37
CA ALA A 6 3.85 35.76 -73.54
C ALA A 6 3.72 34.22 -73.57
N ALA A 7 4.71 33.54 -74.11
CA ALA A 7 4.74 32.08 -74.16
C ALA A 7 4.62 31.53 -72.73
N ALA A 8 3.64 30.65 -72.50
CA ALA A 8 3.44 30.03 -71.20
C ALA A 8 4.66 29.15 -70.86
N ALA A 9 5.24 29.36 -69.67
CA ALA A 9 6.42 28.63 -69.25
C ALA A 9 6.17 27.12 -69.13
N VAL A 10 7.12 26.32 -69.62
CA VAL A 10 7.05 24.85 -69.61
C VAL A 10 7.19 24.36 -68.17
N PRO A 11 6.15 23.75 -67.57
CA PRO A 11 6.22 23.32 -66.18
C PRO A 11 7.02 22.03 -66.06
N VAL A 12 8.06 22.05 -65.23
CA VAL A 12 8.94 20.90 -64.96
C VAL A 12 9.04 20.60 -63.47
N MET A 13 9.33 19.36 -63.13
CA MET A 13 9.73 18.93 -61.79
C MET A 13 11.13 18.32 -61.85
N LEU A 14 11.99 18.71 -60.92
CA LEU A 14 13.35 18.15 -60.80
C LEU A 14 13.32 16.97 -59.81
N ASP A 15 13.93 15.84 -60.19
CA ASP A 15 14.13 14.69 -59.32
C ASP A 15 15.62 14.55 -59.00
N LEU A 16 16.01 14.97 -57.80
CA LEU A 16 17.38 15.01 -57.30
C LEU A 16 17.71 13.82 -56.39
N ARG A 17 16.83 12.81 -56.29
CA ARG A 17 17.05 11.66 -55.39
C ARG A 17 18.30 10.84 -55.72
N ALA A 18 18.75 10.87 -56.98
CA ALA A 18 19.97 10.20 -57.44
C ALA A 18 21.16 11.18 -57.61
N HIS A 19 20.97 12.47 -57.33
CA HIS A 19 22.00 13.49 -57.39
C HIS A 19 22.68 13.61 -56.03
N ARG A 20 24.01 13.40 -56.00
CA ARG A 20 24.78 13.33 -54.74
C ARG A 20 24.93 14.69 -54.06
N LYS A 21 24.88 15.79 -54.82
CA LYS A 21 25.17 17.15 -54.35
C LYS A 21 23.92 18.03 -54.41
N VAL A 22 22.87 17.63 -53.69
CA VAL A 22 21.60 18.36 -53.65
C VAL A 22 21.83 19.81 -53.18
N PRO A 23 21.41 20.83 -53.96
CA PRO A 23 21.58 22.22 -53.58
C PRO A 23 20.89 22.56 -52.25
N ALA A 24 21.58 23.34 -51.40
CA ALA A 24 21.08 23.77 -50.09
C ALA A 24 20.60 25.25 -50.06
N SER A 25 20.76 25.96 -51.18
CA SER A 25 20.44 27.40 -51.30
C SER A 25 19.81 27.72 -52.67
N PRO A 26 19.09 28.84 -52.80
CA PRO A 26 18.55 29.30 -54.09
C PRO A 26 19.61 29.40 -55.19
N ASP A 27 20.79 29.97 -54.89
CA ASP A 27 21.88 30.11 -55.85
C ASP A 27 22.40 28.75 -56.33
N GLY A 28 22.43 27.74 -55.46
CA GLY A 28 22.81 26.38 -55.84
C GLY A 28 21.80 25.73 -56.77
N TYR A 29 20.51 26.03 -56.59
CA TYR A 29 19.46 25.58 -57.51
C TYR A 29 19.53 26.29 -58.86
N MET A 30 19.90 27.57 -58.89
CA MET A 30 20.13 28.31 -60.13
C MET A 30 21.34 27.78 -60.89
N ALA A 31 22.47 27.55 -60.21
CA ALA A 31 23.66 26.96 -60.82
C ALA A 31 23.39 25.56 -61.39
N LEU A 32 22.60 24.75 -60.67
CA LEU A 32 22.16 23.44 -61.18
C LEU A 32 21.27 23.62 -62.42
N TRP A 33 20.37 24.60 -62.44
CA TRP A 33 19.52 24.87 -63.61
C TRP A 33 20.32 25.30 -64.83
N GLU A 34 21.30 26.20 -64.66
CA GLU A 34 22.21 26.65 -65.73
C GLU A 34 22.99 25.50 -66.38
N LEU A 35 23.28 24.43 -65.63
CA LEU A 35 23.90 23.21 -66.14
C LEU A 35 22.93 22.37 -66.99
N LEU A 36 21.65 22.29 -66.58
CA LEU A 36 20.66 21.41 -67.19
C LEU A 36 20.01 22.04 -68.44
N GLU A 37 19.75 23.34 -68.42
CA GLU A 37 19.01 24.07 -69.44
C GLU A 37 19.56 23.88 -70.87
N PRO A 38 20.89 23.95 -71.14
CA PRO A 38 21.44 23.75 -72.48
C PRO A 38 21.15 22.35 -73.04
N VAL A 39 21.06 21.33 -72.18
CA VAL A 39 20.73 19.98 -72.61
C VAL A 39 19.22 19.85 -72.82
N LEU A 40 18.42 20.44 -71.93
CA LEU A 40 16.96 20.37 -72.00
C LEU A 40 16.38 20.98 -73.28
N VAL A 41 16.95 22.08 -73.79
CA VAL A 41 16.46 22.72 -75.04
C VAL A 41 16.66 21.84 -76.29
N THR A 42 17.47 20.78 -76.21
CA THR A 42 17.66 19.84 -77.33
C THR A 42 16.65 18.69 -77.34
N LEU A 43 15.82 18.58 -76.30
CA LEU A 43 14.95 17.43 -76.10
C LEU A 43 13.53 17.70 -76.58
N ASP A 44 12.88 16.66 -77.11
CA ASP A 44 11.44 16.68 -77.37
C ASP A 44 10.69 16.21 -76.12
N PRO A 45 9.92 17.07 -75.43
CA PRO A 45 9.17 16.69 -74.23
C PRO A 45 8.07 15.65 -74.52
N ARG A 46 7.71 15.42 -75.79
CA ARG A 46 6.72 14.41 -76.20
C ARG A 46 7.33 13.01 -76.33
N SER A 47 8.66 12.90 -76.42
CA SER A 47 9.37 11.61 -76.52
C SER A 47 9.30 10.78 -75.24
N GLY A 48 9.05 11.44 -74.11
CA GLY A 48 8.81 10.79 -72.83
C GLY A 48 8.58 11.83 -71.74
N PRO A 49 7.72 11.55 -70.74
CA PRO A 49 7.40 12.53 -69.72
C PRO A 49 8.63 12.85 -68.84
N ARG A 50 9.55 11.89 -68.66
CA ARG A 50 10.72 12.03 -67.79
C ARG A 50 12.01 11.79 -68.54
N VAL A 51 12.91 12.75 -68.45
CA VAL A 51 14.30 12.66 -68.93
C VAL A 51 15.20 12.42 -67.72
N ARG A 52 16.28 11.66 -67.91
CA ARG A 52 17.37 11.54 -66.94
C ARG A 52 18.63 12.10 -67.57
N LEU A 53 19.27 13.02 -66.85
CA LEU A 53 20.51 13.67 -67.24
C LEU A 53 21.60 13.15 -66.31
N ASP A 54 22.59 12.46 -66.88
CA ASP A 54 23.75 11.96 -66.16
C ASP A 54 24.78 13.09 -66.02
N LEU A 55 25.12 13.44 -64.78
CA LEU A 55 26.12 14.45 -64.43
C LEU A 55 27.44 13.81 -63.96
N GLY A 56 27.68 12.54 -64.32
CA GLY A 56 28.90 11.81 -64.01
C GLY A 56 29.06 11.53 -62.52
N GLU A 57 30.16 11.97 -61.92
CA GLU A 57 30.46 11.70 -60.50
C GLU A 57 29.43 12.30 -59.52
N GLU A 58 28.70 13.34 -59.95
CA GLU A 58 27.63 13.97 -59.16
C GLU A 58 26.30 13.20 -59.23
N GLY A 59 26.19 12.18 -60.08
CA GLY A 59 25.00 11.33 -60.23
C GLY A 59 23.98 11.87 -61.23
N GLU A 60 22.74 11.38 -61.14
CA GLU A 60 21.69 11.67 -62.12
C GLU A 60 20.68 12.71 -61.63
N VAL A 61 20.24 13.58 -62.54
CA VAL A 61 19.10 14.48 -62.34
C VAL A 61 17.96 14.08 -63.27
N GLY A 62 16.80 13.80 -62.69
CA GLY A 62 15.58 13.61 -63.46
C GLY A 62 14.88 14.93 -63.75
N VAL A 63 14.42 15.14 -64.98
CA VAL A 63 13.53 16.27 -65.33
C VAL A 63 12.22 15.71 -65.84
N TRP A 64 11.13 16.02 -65.12
CA TRP A 64 9.79 15.56 -65.44
C TRP A 64 8.97 16.70 -66.04
N PHE A 65 8.62 16.59 -67.32
CA PHE A 65 7.70 17.52 -67.98
C PHE A 65 6.28 17.24 -67.48
N LEU A 66 5.68 18.23 -66.82
CA LEU A 66 4.36 18.07 -66.20
C LEU A 66 3.21 18.21 -67.22
N SER A 67 3.46 18.95 -68.31
CA SER A 67 2.49 19.18 -69.39
C SER A 67 3.15 19.05 -70.77
N PRO A 68 3.66 17.85 -71.15
CA PRO A 68 4.43 17.68 -72.38
C PRO A 68 3.62 17.94 -73.66
N ALA A 69 2.31 17.68 -73.64
CA ALA A 69 1.42 17.90 -74.79
C ALA A 69 1.26 19.39 -75.17
N THR A 70 1.38 20.30 -74.20
CA THR A 70 1.19 21.75 -74.39
C THR A 70 2.51 22.50 -74.50
N ALA A 71 3.65 21.80 -74.43
CA ALA A 71 4.96 22.41 -74.53
C ALA A 71 5.28 22.82 -75.99
N PRO A 72 5.95 23.97 -76.22
CA PRO A 72 6.41 24.34 -77.54
C PRO A 72 7.47 23.34 -78.01
N VAL A 73 7.39 22.89 -79.26
CA VAL A 73 8.37 21.99 -79.87
C VAL A 73 8.72 22.54 -81.26
N PRO A 74 10.01 22.75 -81.60
CA PRO A 74 11.18 22.53 -80.75
C PRO A 74 11.30 23.57 -79.62
N PHE A 75 12.00 23.22 -78.54
CA PHE A 75 12.46 24.21 -77.58
C PHE A 75 13.51 25.12 -78.22
N SER A 76 13.64 26.32 -77.67
CA SER A 76 14.66 27.30 -78.03
C SER A 76 15.28 27.90 -76.78
N ALA A 77 16.40 28.59 -76.92
CA ALA A 77 17.03 29.34 -75.82
C ALA A 77 16.11 30.43 -75.21
N ALA A 78 15.02 30.80 -75.90
CA ALA A 78 14.02 31.74 -75.40
C ALA A 78 12.81 31.04 -74.73
N THR A 79 12.80 29.71 -74.64
CA THR A 79 11.70 28.96 -74.04
C THR A 79 11.75 29.09 -72.52
N PRO A 80 10.76 29.74 -71.88
CA PRO A 80 10.76 29.84 -70.43
C PRO A 80 10.39 28.50 -69.81
N PHE A 81 11.14 28.06 -68.80
CA PHE A 81 10.81 26.90 -67.98
C PHE A 81 10.36 27.34 -66.58
N ALA A 82 9.44 26.60 -65.98
CA ALA A 82 8.97 26.83 -64.61
C ALA A 82 9.13 25.56 -63.77
N VAL A 83 10.11 25.56 -62.86
CA VAL A 83 10.29 24.48 -61.88
C VAL A 83 9.17 24.55 -60.84
N ARG A 84 8.24 23.59 -60.89
CA ARG A 84 7.07 23.52 -60.00
C ARG A 84 7.29 22.69 -58.75
N GLY A 85 8.35 21.90 -58.71
CA GLY A 85 8.70 21.08 -57.56
C GLY A 85 10.07 20.44 -57.71
N VAL A 86 10.64 20.06 -56.56
CA VAL A 86 11.91 19.34 -56.46
C VAL A 86 11.71 18.12 -55.56
N LEU A 87 12.03 16.93 -56.05
CA LEU A 87 12.09 15.71 -55.26
C LEU A 87 13.52 15.53 -54.76
N GLU A 88 13.73 15.78 -53.47
CA GLU A 88 15.01 15.56 -52.79
C GLU A 88 15.10 14.15 -52.17
N PRO A 89 16.31 13.63 -51.89
CA PRO A 89 16.49 12.49 -51.00
C PRO A 89 15.82 12.73 -49.64
N PRO A 90 15.26 11.67 -49.01
CA PRO A 90 14.67 11.80 -47.68
C PRO A 90 15.70 12.28 -46.66
N ARG A 91 15.45 13.41 -46.00
CA ARG A 91 16.32 13.95 -44.94
C ARG A 91 15.99 13.31 -43.60
N VAL A 92 16.99 12.70 -42.96
CA VAL A 92 16.86 12.13 -41.61
C VAL A 92 16.83 13.28 -40.58
N ARG A 93 15.65 13.61 -40.07
CA ARG A 93 15.47 14.70 -39.08
C ARG A 93 16.10 14.42 -37.72
N TYR A 94 15.98 13.17 -37.24
CA TYR A 94 16.54 12.73 -35.96
C TYR A 94 17.64 11.72 -36.25
N VAL A 95 18.89 12.16 -36.18
CA VAL A 95 20.05 11.32 -36.48
C VAL A 95 20.59 10.73 -35.19
N CYS A 96 20.92 9.44 -35.19
CA CYS A 96 21.57 8.80 -34.04
C CYS A 96 22.96 9.41 -33.81
N ASP A 97 23.25 9.82 -32.57
CA ASP A 97 24.54 10.40 -32.22
C ASP A 97 25.68 9.37 -32.32
N THR A 98 25.40 8.10 -32.02
CA THR A 98 26.37 7.00 -32.15
C THR A 98 26.68 6.70 -33.61
N CYS A 99 25.67 6.58 -34.48
CA CYS A 99 25.89 6.39 -35.92
C CYS A 99 26.64 7.58 -36.54
N ARG A 100 26.27 8.80 -36.14
CA ARG A 100 26.94 10.01 -36.63
C ARG A 100 28.41 10.02 -36.26
N ALA A 101 28.77 9.62 -35.05
CA ALA A 101 30.16 9.51 -34.61
C ALA A 101 30.95 8.45 -35.39
N SER A 102 30.30 7.44 -35.97
CA SER A 102 30.92 6.43 -36.84
C SER A 102 30.84 6.76 -38.34
N GLY A 103 30.41 7.98 -38.70
CA GLY A 103 30.32 8.43 -40.10
C GLY A 103 29.07 7.96 -40.85
N THR A 104 28.07 7.40 -40.16
CA THR A 104 26.82 6.92 -40.76
C THR A 104 25.61 7.77 -40.31
N THR A 105 24.55 7.81 -41.12
CA THR A 105 23.32 8.55 -40.80
C THR A 105 22.13 7.60 -40.73
N THR A 106 21.56 7.44 -39.54
CA THR A 106 20.42 6.55 -39.28
C THR A 106 19.35 7.30 -38.50
N TYR A 107 18.08 7.03 -38.80
CA TYR A 107 16.95 7.60 -38.06
C TYR A 107 16.90 7.09 -36.62
N ALA A 108 16.67 8.01 -35.69
CA ALA A 108 16.76 7.79 -34.26
C ALA A 108 15.49 8.27 -33.54
N PRO A 109 14.50 7.38 -33.32
CA PRO A 109 13.25 7.77 -32.68
C PRO A 109 13.41 8.01 -31.18
N PHE A 110 14.42 7.41 -30.54
CA PHE A 110 14.57 7.43 -29.09
C PHE A 110 15.44 8.58 -28.60
N THR A 111 15.20 9.00 -27.36
CA THR A 111 16.00 10.01 -26.67
C THR A 111 16.84 9.38 -25.59
N CYS A 112 18.11 9.81 -25.49
CA CYS A 112 18.99 9.46 -24.39
C CYS A 112 19.27 10.72 -23.55
N THR A 113 18.83 10.73 -22.29
CA THR A 113 19.01 11.88 -21.39
C THR A 113 20.44 12.09 -20.91
N GLY A 114 21.31 11.07 -21.04
CA GLY A 114 22.75 11.20 -20.77
C GLY A 114 23.52 11.87 -21.91
N CYS A 115 22.99 11.84 -23.13
CA CYS A 115 23.56 12.55 -24.28
C CYS A 115 22.97 13.95 -24.42
N GLY A 116 23.75 14.90 -24.91
CA GLY A 116 23.27 16.26 -25.24
C GLY A 116 22.99 17.13 -24.02
N THR A 117 22.03 18.04 -24.13
CA THR A 117 21.60 18.92 -23.03
C THR A 117 20.21 18.55 -22.54
N LYS A 118 19.79 19.08 -21.39
CA LYS A 118 18.43 18.84 -20.87
C LYS A 118 17.32 19.27 -21.83
N GLU A 119 17.55 20.33 -22.60
CA GLU A 119 16.58 20.88 -23.57
C GLU A 119 16.63 20.16 -24.92
N ARG A 120 17.78 19.59 -25.26
CA ARG A 120 18.01 18.84 -26.50
C ARG A 120 18.75 17.55 -26.17
N PRO A 121 18.02 16.53 -25.66
CA PRO A 121 18.62 15.24 -25.38
C PRO A 121 19.11 14.60 -26.67
N GLY A 122 20.20 13.84 -26.56
CA GLY A 122 20.75 13.11 -27.69
C GLY A 122 19.77 12.07 -28.24
N ARG A 123 20.02 11.66 -29.47
CA ARG A 123 19.15 10.76 -30.23
C ARG A 123 19.81 9.42 -30.45
N VAL A 124 19.02 8.36 -30.34
CA VAL A 124 19.47 6.97 -30.45
C VAL A 124 18.54 6.19 -31.37
N CYS A 125 19.12 5.42 -32.29
CA CYS A 125 18.38 4.46 -33.11
C CYS A 125 18.08 3.18 -32.32
N ASP A 126 17.19 2.36 -32.85
CA ASP A 126 16.84 1.03 -32.36
C ASP A 126 18.06 0.13 -32.08
N ALA A 127 19.04 0.09 -32.99
CA ALA A 127 20.24 -0.72 -32.82
C ALA A 127 21.15 -0.27 -31.65
N HIS A 128 21.06 0.99 -31.23
CA HIS A 128 21.89 1.55 -30.16
C HIS A 128 21.08 1.85 -28.88
N ALA A 129 19.78 1.54 -28.88
CA ALA A 129 18.88 1.79 -27.77
C ALA A 129 18.96 0.68 -26.74
N VAL A 130 19.26 1.05 -25.51
CA VAL A 130 19.18 0.17 -24.34
C VAL A 130 17.92 0.53 -23.57
N PHE A 131 17.05 -0.46 -23.38
CA PHE A 131 15.85 -0.40 -22.57
C PHE A 131 16.02 -1.34 -21.38
N LEU A 132 15.72 -0.84 -20.19
CA LEU A 132 15.67 -1.65 -18.99
C LEU A 132 14.22 -2.03 -18.68
N GLU A 133 14.01 -3.19 -18.08
CA GLU A 133 12.68 -3.64 -17.68
C GLU A 133 12.00 -2.66 -16.71
N GLY A 134 10.67 -2.60 -16.77
CA GLY A 134 9.85 -1.72 -15.91
C GLY A 134 9.73 -0.27 -16.39
N SER A 135 10.37 0.13 -17.49
CA SER A 135 10.15 1.46 -18.11
C SER A 135 10.56 1.52 -19.58
N LEU A 136 9.78 2.19 -20.43
CA LEU A 136 10.12 2.46 -21.84
C LEU A 136 11.11 3.63 -22.01
N ARG A 137 12.03 3.79 -21.06
CA ARG A 137 13.09 4.81 -21.12
C ARG A 137 14.27 4.26 -21.90
N ALA A 138 14.59 4.91 -23.00
CA ALA A 138 15.77 4.58 -23.79
C ALA A 138 17.03 5.26 -23.22
N SER A 139 18.16 4.59 -23.40
CA SER A 139 19.50 5.10 -23.17
C SER A 139 20.43 4.62 -24.27
N CYS A 140 21.57 5.29 -24.50
CA CYS A 140 22.61 4.77 -25.39
C CYS A 140 23.53 3.84 -24.59
N VAL A 141 24.29 2.99 -25.29
CA VAL A 141 25.28 2.07 -24.67
C VAL A 141 26.27 2.78 -23.73
N ARG A 142 26.64 4.04 -24.02
CA ARG A 142 27.57 4.81 -23.17
C ARG A 142 26.93 5.36 -21.89
N HIS A 143 25.62 5.52 -21.88
CA HIS A 143 24.85 6.06 -20.75
C HIS A 143 23.86 5.01 -20.22
N GLU A 144 24.19 3.74 -20.42
CA GLU A 144 23.42 2.64 -19.86
C GLU A 144 23.33 2.82 -18.33
N PRO A 145 22.11 2.88 -17.75
CA PRO A 145 21.96 3.07 -16.33
C PRO A 145 22.61 1.92 -15.56
N THR A 146 23.44 2.26 -14.58
CA THR A 146 24.16 1.26 -13.77
C THR A 146 23.52 1.04 -12.42
N CYS A 147 23.65 -0.19 -11.92
CA CYS A 147 23.37 -0.54 -10.54
C CYS A 147 24.34 0.17 -9.57
N ARG A 148 23.98 0.27 -8.29
CA ARG A 148 24.87 0.79 -7.24
C ARG A 148 26.20 0.04 -7.13
N CYS A 149 26.23 -1.24 -7.49
CA CYS A 149 27.45 -2.05 -7.52
C CYS A 149 28.33 -1.82 -8.76
N GLY A 150 27.95 -0.90 -9.66
CA GLY A 150 28.69 -0.57 -10.88
C GLY A 150 28.38 -1.48 -12.09
N ARG A 151 27.66 -2.59 -11.90
CA ARG A 151 27.22 -3.45 -13.00
C ARG A 151 26.10 -2.80 -13.83
N PRO A 152 25.95 -3.16 -15.12
CA PRO A 152 24.82 -2.72 -15.94
C PRO A 152 23.47 -3.00 -15.27
N GLY A 153 22.57 -2.02 -15.36
CA GLY A 153 21.19 -2.18 -14.93
C GLY A 153 20.45 -3.18 -15.82
N ARG A 154 19.44 -3.83 -15.26
CA ARG A 154 18.55 -4.75 -15.97
C ARG A 154 17.11 -4.29 -15.89
N GLY A 155 16.72 -3.73 -14.75
CA GLY A 155 15.39 -3.17 -14.54
C GLY A 155 15.39 -1.94 -13.64
N TRP A 156 14.31 -1.17 -13.74
CA TRP A 156 14.02 -0.04 -12.87
C TRP A 156 13.28 -0.50 -11.62
N CYS A 157 13.72 -0.05 -10.44
CA CYS A 157 13.02 -0.33 -9.20
C CYS A 157 11.70 0.44 -9.13
N GLY A 158 10.56 -0.27 -9.14
CA GLY A 158 9.21 0.29 -9.02
C GLY A 158 8.80 0.72 -7.61
N GLY A 159 9.76 0.82 -6.69
CA GLY A 159 9.52 1.06 -5.28
C GLY A 159 9.43 2.54 -4.90
N PRO A 160 8.73 2.89 -3.80
CA PRO A 160 8.47 4.28 -3.41
C PRO A 160 9.74 5.07 -3.06
N ARG A 161 10.78 4.41 -2.54
CA ARG A 161 12.07 5.06 -2.25
C ARG A 161 12.86 5.41 -3.51
N CYS A 162 12.75 4.56 -4.54
CA CYS A 162 13.45 4.77 -5.81
C CYS A 162 12.65 5.58 -6.82
N ARG A 163 11.32 5.66 -6.69
CA ARG A 163 10.40 6.37 -7.60
C ARG A 163 10.62 6.04 -9.08
N SER A 164 10.97 4.78 -9.38
CA SER A 164 11.35 4.34 -10.73
C SER A 164 12.50 5.14 -11.36
N GLY A 165 13.37 5.74 -10.53
CA GLY A 165 14.50 6.57 -10.94
C GLY A 165 15.86 5.91 -10.72
N ARG A 166 15.90 4.68 -10.19
CA ARG A 166 17.15 3.91 -10.00
C ARG A 166 17.07 2.57 -10.71
N ALA A 167 18.07 2.30 -11.53
CA ALA A 167 18.28 1.02 -12.17
C ALA A 167 19.08 0.08 -11.25
N TRP A 168 18.82 -1.21 -11.37
CA TRP A 168 19.48 -2.25 -10.59
C TRP A 168 19.79 -3.44 -11.49
N CYS A 169 20.86 -4.17 -11.17
CA CYS A 169 21.20 -5.44 -11.83
C CYS A 169 20.37 -6.59 -11.25
N ASP A 170 20.35 -7.74 -11.92
CA ASP A 170 19.55 -8.91 -11.55
C ASP A 170 19.78 -9.34 -10.09
N ASP A 171 21.04 -9.41 -9.63
CA ASP A 171 21.38 -9.80 -8.26
C ASP A 171 20.77 -8.91 -7.16
N HIS A 172 20.42 -7.67 -7.49
CA HIS A 172 19.87 -6.70 -6.53
C HIS A 172 18.40 -6.36 -6.79
N LEU A 173 17.80 -6.95 -7.83
CA LEU A 173 16.39 -6.89 -8.10
C LEU A 173 15.68 -8.08 -7.45
N VAL A 174 14.55 -7.79 -6.84
CA VAL A 174 13.64 -8.76 -6.28
C VAL A 174 12.31 -8.61 -7.02
N PRO A 175 11.82 -9.66 -7.70
CA PRO A 175 10.57 -9.59 -8.44
C PRO A 175 9.38 -9.39 -7.50
N HIS A 176 8.31 -8.75 -7.99
CA HIS A 176 7.07 -8.62 -7.23
C HIS A 176 6.39 -10.00 -7.10
N PRO A 177 5.91 -10.42 -5.91
CA PRO A 177 5.37 -11.77 -5.69
C PRO A 177 4.16 -12.17 -6.54
N GLY A 178 3.44 -11.20 -7.11
CA GLY A 178 2.23 -11.44 -7.90
C GLY A 178 2.14 -10.66 -9.22
N ASP A 179 3.25 -10.06 -9.68
CA ASP A 179 3.28 -9.27 -10.92
C ASP A 179 4.68 -9.34 -11.53
N ALA A 180 4.85 -10.16 -12.57
CA ALA A 180 6.15 -10.36 -13.19
C ALA A 180 6.72 -9.10 -13.87
N SER A 181 5.87 -8.10 -14.17
CA SER A 181 6.32 -6.86 -14.82
C SER A 181 6.97 -5.86 -13.86
N LEU A 182 6.88 -6.12 -12.54
CA LEU A 182 7.38 -5.24 -11.50
C LEU A 182 8.52 -5.89 -10.72
N ALA A 183 9.59 -5.13 -10.54
CA ALA A 183 10.71 -5.49 -9.69
C ALA A 183 11.08 -4.34 -8.75
N TYR A 184 11.69 -4.69 -7.62
CA TYR A 184 12.11 -3.75 -6.59
C TYR A 184 13.57 -4.02 -6.22
N CYS A 185 14.26 -3.00 -5.74
CA CYS A 185 15.46 -3.25 -4.95
C CYS A 185 15.08 -3.87 -3.60
N VAL A 186 16.04 -4.53 -2.96
CA VAL A 186 15.85 -5.21 -1.65
C VAL A 186 15.16 -4.32 -0.61
N ASP A 187 15.58 -3.05 -0.48
CA ASP A 187 14.99 -2.12 0.48
C ASP A 187 13.52 -1.81 0.18
N CYS A 188 13.21 -1.49 -1.09
CA CYS A 188 11.83 -1.19 -1.50
C CYS A 188 10.94 -2.43 -1.41
N HIS A 189 11.51 -3.61 -1.69
CA HIS A 189 10.82 -4.87 -1.52
C HIS A 189 10.47 -5.09 -0.04
N ALA A 190 11.43 -4.96 0.87
CA ALA A 190 11.23 -5.13 2.31
C ALA A 190 10.23 -4.12 2.91
N ASP A 191 10.16 -2.90 2.38
CA ASP A 191 9.18 -1.91 2.82
C ASP A 191 7.75 -2.29 2.41
N ARG A 192 7.58 -2.83 1.20
CA ARG A 192 6.26 -3.18 0.63
C ARG A 192 5.80 -4.58 1.05
N PHE A 193 6.74 -5.51 1.18
CA PHE A 193 6.56 -6.90 1.58
C PHE A 193 7.44 -7.21 2.81
N PRO A 194 7.16 -6.57 3.96
CA PRO A 194 7.94 -6.83 5.16
C PRO A 194 7.80 -8.29 5.59
N ALA A 195 8.90 -8.90 6.00
CA ALA A 195 8.89 -10.26 6.54
C ALA A 195 8.00 -10.35 7.80
N CYS A 196 7.33 -11.48 7.96
CA CYS A 196 6.67 -11.81 9.21
C CYS A 196 7.71 -12.05 10.32
N GLU A 197 7.39 -11.63 11.55
CA GLU A 197 8.22 -11.76 12.74
C GLU A 197 8.52 -13.21 13.12
N ARG A 198 7.66 -14.16 12.71
CA ARG A 198 7.87 -15.58 12.97
C ARG A 198 9.04 -16.10 12.11
N PRO A 199 10.10 -16.66 12.73
CA PRO A 199 11.20 -17.26 11.98
C PRO A 199 10.71 -18.33 10.99
N GLY A 200 11.25 -18.30 9.77
CA GLY A 200 10.91 -19.26 8.71
C GLY A 200 9.54 -19.05 8.05
N CYS A 201 8.78 -18.02 8.41
CA CYS A 201 7.51 -17.72 7.75
C CYS A 201 7.76 -16.99 6.41
N PRO A 202 7.32 -17.53 5.26
CA PRO A 202 7.49 -16.87 3.96
C PRO A 202 6.46 -15.75 3.71
N ALA A 203 5.45 -15.61 4.57
CA ALA A 203 4.35 -14.68 4.35
C ALA A 203 4.68 -13.23 4.74
N THR A 204 4.03 -12.29 4.04
CA THR A 204 4.17 -10.85 4.30
C THR A 204 3.49 -10.42 5.60
N GLY A 205 4.26 -9.78 6.48
CA GLY A 205 3.83 -9.21 7.75
C GLY A 205 3.12 -7.86 7.61
N HIS A 206 1.88 -7.84 7.13
CA HIS A 206 1.13 -6.60 6.92
C HIS A 206 0.54 -6.01 8.22
N ILE A 207 0.32 -6.82 9.26
CA ILE A 207 -0.24 -6.38 10.55
C ILE A 207 0.90 -5.94 11.48
N ARG A 208 0.71 -4.86 12.22
CA ARG A 208 1.68 -4.37 13.21
C ARG A 208 1.26 -4.81 14.60
N CYS A 209 2.22 -5.25 15.41
CA CYS A 209 1.99 -5.47 16.83
C CYS A 209 1.64 -4.14 17.51
N GLU A 210 0.48 -4.10 18.16
CA GLU A 210 -0.11 -2.97 18.87
C GLU A 210 0.24 -2.97 20.37
N HIS A 211 1.17 -3.82 20.81
CA HIS A 211 1.66 -3.78 22.19
C HIS A 211 2.32 -2.42 22.45
N LEU A 212 1.81 -1.70 23.44
CA LEU A 212 2.22 -0.34 23.79
C LEU A 212 2.14 -0.18 25.30
N GLY A 213 3.25 0.13 25.95
CA GLY A 213 3.26 0.60 27.32
C GLY A 213 2.82 2.07 27.41
N LEU A 214 2.35 2.49 28.59
CA LEU A 214 1.96 3.88 28.82
C LEU A 214 3.16 4.83 28.85
N ASP A 215 4.34 4.30 29.19
CA ASP A 215 5.61 5.02 29.20
C ASP A 215 6.34 4.95 27.84
N ASP A 216 5.86 4.13 26.90
CA ASP A 216 6.50 3.94 25.60
C ASP A 216 6.10 5.05 24.63
N ALA A 217 7.09 5.60 23.91
CA ALA A 217 6.84 6.58 22.85
C ALA A 217 6.11 5.96 21.64
N ARG A 218 6.28 4.66 21.40
CA ARG A 218 5.73 3.96 20.23
C ARG A 218 5.38 2.51 20.56
N ALA A 219 4.35 1.99 19.88
CA ALA A 219 4.01 0.58 19.95
C ALA A 219 5.13 -0.28 19.34
N CYS A 220 5.20 -1.54 19.75
CA CYS A 220 6.18 -2.52 19.30
C CYS A 220 6.39 -2.53 17.78
N GLY A 221 5.32 -2.50 16.99
CA GLY A 221 5.40 -2.30 15.54
C GLY A 221 5.94 -3.48 14.74
N ARG A 222 6.41 -4.57 15.38
CA ARG A 222 6.82 -5.81 14.70
C ARG A 222 5.72 -6.29 13.75
N ARG A 223 6.15 -6.77 12.58
CA ARG A 223 5.29 -7.13 11.45
C ARG A 223 4.86 -8.59 11.54
N VAL A 224 3.57 -8.88 11.51
CA VAL A 224 3.02 -10.24 11.58
C VAL A 224 2.03 -10.47 10.45
N CYS A 225 2.04 -11.67 9.87
CA CYS A 225 1.09 -12.04 8.82
C CYS A 225 -0.28 -12.37 9.43
N GLY A 226 -1.29 -12.59 8.57
CA GLY A 226 -2.65 -12.90 9.00
C GLY A 226 -2.77 -14.21 9.78
N GLU A 227 -1.86 -15.17 9.55
CA GLU A 227 -1.84 -16.47 10.24
C GLU A 227 -1.13 -16.42 11.59
N HIS A 228 -0.13 -15.54 11.74
CA HIS A 228 0.69 -15.46 12.95
C HIS A 228 0.31 -14.30 13.89
N VAL A 229 -0.64 -13.46 13.50
CA VAL A 229 -1.18 -12.44 14.39
C VAL A 229 -1.93 -13.12 15.54
N MET A 230 -1.56 -12.77 16.77
CA MET A 230 -2.31 -13.19 17.94
C MET A 230 -3.23 -12.04 18.36
N ARG A 231 -4.53 -12.30 18.45
CA ARG A 231 -5.52 -11.28 18.78
C ARG A 231 -5.97 -11.42 20.22
N TRP A 232 -5.54 -10.48 21.06
CA TRP A 232 -5.98 -10.45 22.45
C TRP A 232 -7.34 -9.74 22.58
N GLN A 233 -8.36 -10.48 22.98
CA GLN A 233 -9.74 -10.04 22.90
C GLN A 233 -10.16 -9.16 24.10
N ILE A 234 -9.85 -7.87 24.01
CA ILE A 234 -10.17 -6.91 25.08
C ILE A 234 -11.48 -6.12 24.86
N TYR A 235 -11.97 -6.02 23.61
CA TYR A 235 -13.07 -5.13 23.23
C TYR A 235 -14.41 -5.83 22.95
N GLY A 236 -14.58 -7.08 23.39
CA GLY A 236 -15.78 -7.88 23.17
C GLY A 236 -15.92 -8.45 21.75
N ALA A 237 -16.76 -9.46 21.56
CA ALA A 237 -16.77 -10.36 20.40
C ALA A 237 -16.84 -9.72 19.01
N ARG A 238 -17.39 -8.50 18.89
CA ARG A 238 -17.55 -7.80 17.60
C ARG A 238 -16.33 -6.97 17.17
N SER A 239 -15.29 -6.87 17.99
CA SER A 239 -14.07 -6.10 17.69
C SER A 239 -12.87 -7.03 17.50
N LYS A 240 -11.95 -6.69 16.60
CA LYS A 240 -10.79 -7.52 16.22
C LYS A 240 -9.68 -7.66 17.30
N GLY A 241 -9.97 -7.37 18.57
CA GLY A 241 -8.97 -7.39 19.66
C GLY A 241 -7.76 -6.46 19.45
N LEU A 242 -6.75 -6.61 20.30
CA LEU A 242 -5.42 -6.01 20.13
C LEU A 242 -4.52 -7.00 19.37
N ALA A 243 -3.89 -6.57 18.28
CA ALA A 243 -2.98 -7.39 17.50
C ALA A 243 -1.60 -7.47 18.17
N LEU A 244 -1.14 -8.68 18.49
CA LEU A 244 0.13 -8.92 19.18
C LEU A 244 1.03 -9.83 18.34
N CYS A 245 2.34 -9.62 18.46
CA CYS A 245 3.33 -10.58 17.97
C CYS A 245 3.43 -11.79 18.89
N GLY A 246 4.09 -12.86 18.42
CA GLY A 246 4.19 -14.11 19.18
C GLY A 246 4.84 -13.92 20.55
N ARG A 247 5.85 -13.04 20.65
CA ARG A 247 6.48 -12.68 21.93
C ARG A 247 5.49 -12.06 22.91
N HIS A 248 4.91 -10.91 22.55
CA HIS A 248 4.02 -10.18 23.46
C HIS A 248 2.75 -10.94 23.82
N HIS A 249 2.27 -11.81 22.94
CA HIS A 249 1.14 -12.68 23.28
C HIS A 249 1.51 -13.73 24.34
N ARG A 250 2.72 -14.34 24.27
CA ARG A 250 3.19 -15.29 25.28
C ARG A 250 3.35 -14.63 26.65
N ASP A 251 3.85 -13.40 26.66
CA ASP A 251 4.11 -12.64 27.89
C ASP A 251 2.81 -12.29 28.66
N LEU A 252 1.65 -12.27 27.99
CA LEU A 252 0.37 -11.95 28.63
C LEU A 252 0.03 -12.87 29.81
N ARG A 253 0.28 -14.18 29.69
CA ARG A 253 -0.09 -15.16 30.73
C ARG A 253 0.71 -14.94 32.02
N GLY A 254 1.98 -14.55 31.89
CA GLY A 254 2.87 -14.27 33.02
C GLY A 254 2.79 -12.84 33.54
N SER A 255 2.03 -11.97 32.88
CA SER A 255 1.96 -10.55 33.24
C SER A 255 1.21 -10.32 34.56
N ALA A 256 1.70 -9.37 35.36
CA ALA A 256 1.00 -8.91 36.53
C ALA A 256 -0.33 -8.21 36.15
N PRO A 257 -1.38 -8.28 36.98
CA PRO A 257 -2.66 -7.63 36.71
C PRO A 257 -2.52 -6.13 36.41
N GLU A 258 -1.62 -5.43 37.12
CA GLU A 258 -1.30 -4.02 36.92
C GLU A 258 -0.83 -3.75 35.48
N ALA A 259 0.10 -4.58 34.97
CA ALA A 259 0.64 -4.44 33.61
C ALA A 259 -0.45 -4.71 32.54
N LEU A 260 -1.33 -5.66 32.79
CA LEU A 260 -2.46 -5.95 31.90
C LEU A 260 -3.48 -4.80 31.87
N VAL A 261 -3.78 -4.17 33.01
CA VAL A 261 -4.63 -2.96 33.04
C VAL A 261 -3.96 -1.83 32.26
N ALA A 262 -2.66 -1.61 32.47
CA ALA A 262 -1.90 -0.60 31.74
C ALA A 262 -1.97 -0.84 30.22
N LEU A 263 -1.81 -2.09 29.77
CA LEU A 263 -1.91 -2.46 28.35
C LEU A 263 -3.32 -2.26 27.78
N VAL A 264 -4.37 -2.59 28.54
CA VAL A 264 -5.77 -2.32 28.14
C VAL A 264 -6.01 -0.82 27.98
N VAL A 265 -5.51 0.00 28.91
CA VAL A 265 -5.65 1.46 28.85
C VAL A 265 -4.86 2.01 27.66
N ALA A 266 -3.59 1.64 27.51
CA ALA A 266 -2.73 2.09 26.42
C ALA A 266 -3.30 1.73 25.04
N GLY A 267 -3.75 0.49 24.85
CA GLY A 267 -4.39 0.05 23.61
C GLY A 267 -5.66 0.85 23.30
N THR A 268 -6.46 1.16 24.33
CA THR A 268 -7.69 1.95 24.17
C THR A 268 -7.40 3.40 23.82
N VAL A 269 -6.38 4.00 24.44
CA VAL A 269 -5.89 5.34 24.11
C VAL A 269 -5.40 5.40 22.66
N ALA A 270 -4.56 4.45 22.23
CA ALA A 270 -4.05 4.39 20.87
C ALA A 270 -5.19 4.30 19.83
N ARG A 271 -6.21 3.46 20.09
CA ARG A 271 -7.42 3.39 19.24
C ARG A 271 -8.23 4.68 19.22
N SER A 272 -8.30 5.38 20.36
CA SER A 272 -8.99 6.66 20.46
C SER A 272 -8.33 7.74 19.59
N GLN A 273 -6.99 7.77 19.59
CA GLN A 273 -6.20 8.75 18.86
C GLN A 273 -6.20 8.47 17.35
N ALA A 274 -6.09 7.20 16.94
CA ALA A 274 -6.18 6.80 15.53
C ALA A 274 -7.51 7.21 14.88
N ARG A 275 -8.62 7.17 15.63
CA ARG A 275 -9.94 7.59 15.13
C ARG A 275 -10.12 9.10 15.01
N ARG A 276 -9.34 9.93 15.72
CA ARG A 276 -9.40 11.40 15.57
C ARG A 276 -8.87 11.87 14.22
N GLY A 277 -8.04 11.07 13.53
CA GLY A 277 -7.46 11.41 12.23
C GLY A 277 -8.38 11.26 11.02
N ASN A 278 -9.47 10.48 11.12
CA ASN A 278 -10.42 10.29 10.00
C ASN A 278 -11.69 11.13 10.21
N ARG A 279 -11.85 12.17 9.37
CA ARG A 279 -12.91 13.20 9.44
C ARG A 279 -14.31 12.77 9.00
N SER A 280 -14.62 11.49 8.84
CA SER A 280 -15.90 11.05 8.29
C SER A 280 -16.49 9.87 9.05
N GLY A 281 -17.55 10.13 9.83
CA GLY A 281 -18.49 9.11 10.31
C GLY A 281 -18.33 8.67 11.77
N GLY A 282 -19.21 9.19 12.65
CA GLY A 282 -19.54 8.60 13.95
C GLY A 282 -18.44 8.61 15.00
N ARG A 283 -18.39 9.68 15.83
CA ARG A 283 -17.63 9.74 17.09
C ARG A 283 -18.15 8.69 18.10
N ARG A 284 -17.89 7.40 17.90
CA ARG A 284 -17.88 6.46 19.03
C ARG A 284 -16.54 6.63 19.72
N ALA A 285 -16.53 7.44 20.79
CA ALA A 285 -15.41 7.54 21.72
C ALA A 285 -14.90 6.12 22.03
N ALA A 286 -13.58 5.93 22.05
CA ALA A 286 -13.06 4.64 22.50
C ALA A 286 -13.31 4.56 24.01
N PHE A 287 -14.10 3.58 24.44
CA PHE A 287 -14.37 3.34 25.85
C PHE A 287 -13.50 2.19 26.35
N LEU A 288 -13.03 2.26 27.60
CA LEU A 288 -12.44 1.08 28.24
C LEU A 288 -13.51 -0.03 28.34
N PRO A 289 -13.10 -1.30 28.32
CA PRO A 289 -14.00 -2.39 28.61
C PRO A 289 -14.62 -2.21 30.00
N ARG A 290 -15.91 -2.54 30.16
CA ARG A 290 -16.55 -2.56 31.48
C ARG A 290 -15.75 -3.46 32.41
N ILE A 291 -15.71 -3.12 33.69
CA ILE A 291 -14.88 -3.83 34.67
C ILE A 291 -15.20 -5.33 34.78
N GLY A 292 -16.45 -5.73 34.53
CA GLY A 292 -16.83 -7.15 34.44
C GLY A 292 -16.18 -7.87 33.26
N ILE A 293 -16.01 -7.18 32.13
CA ILE A 293 -15.27 -7.70 30.98
C ILE A 293 -13.78 -7.81 31.33
N VAL A 294 -13.22 -6.80 32.02
CA VAL A 294 -11.81 -6.84 32.47
C VAL A 294 -11.56 -8.01 33.42
N ARG A 295 -12.49 -8.29 34.34
CA ARG A 295 -12.46 -9.49 35.17
C ARG A 295 -12.40 -10.77 34.32
N HIS A 296 -13.25 -10.90 33.31
CA HIS A 296 -13.20 -12.05 32.39
C HIS A 296 -11.89 -12.11 31.58
N ILE A 297 -11.32 -10.96 31.23
CA ILE A 297 -10.01 -10.90 30.57
C ILE A 297 -8.94 -11.51 31.48
N PHE A 298 -8.90 -11.20 32.78
CA PHE A 298 -7.94 -11.82 33.71
C PHE A 298 -8.12 -13.32 33.84
N ILE A 299 -9.36 -13.79 33.96
CA ILE A 299 -9.66 -15.23 34.02
C ILE A 299 -9.14 -15.94 32.77
N ASN A 300 -9.42 -15.39 31.58
CA ASN A 300 -9.05 -16.03 30.32
C ASN A 300 -7.56 -15.89 29.98
N THR A 301 -6.92 -14.81 30.42
CA THR A 301 -5.54 -14.48 30.03
C THR A 301 -4.53 -15.06 31.01
N CYS A 302 -4.73 -14.85 32.31
CA CYS A 302 -3.79 -15.23 33.36
C CYS A 302 -4.37 -16.19 34.40
N GLN A 303 -5.59 -16.73 34.18
CA GLN A 303 -6.26 -17.66 35.10
C GLN A 303 -6.43 -17.11 36.52
N ARG A 304 -6.54 -15.78 36.65
CA ARG A 304 -6.75 -15.11 37.94
C ARG A 304 -8.19 -14.68 38.09
N VAL A 305 -8.83 -15.15 39.15
CA VAL A 305 -10.15 -14.69 39.57
C VAL A 305 -9.97 -13.53 40.53
N LEU A 306 -10.25 -12.31 40.06
CA LEU A 306 -10.29 -11.11 40.91
C LEU A 306 -11.74 -10.70 41.13
N ASP A 307 -12.08 -10.24 42.32
CA ASP A 307 -13.35 -9.56 42.55
C ASP A 307 -13.36 -8.18 41.87
N MET A 308 -14.55 -7.63 41.66
CA MET A 308 -14.73 -6.37 40.94
C MET A 308 -14.10 -5.18 41.66
N GLY A 309 -14.05 -5.19 43.00
CA GLY A 309 -13.38 -4.16 43.78
C GLY A 309 -11.86 -4.21 43.63
N ALA A 310 -11.27 -5.41 43.64
CA ALA A 310 -9.85 -5.60 43.37
C ALA A 310 -9.46 -5.14 41.96
N VAL A 311 -10.32 -5.38 40.96
CA VAL A 311 -10.09 -4.87 39.60
C VAL A 311 -10.16 -3.35 39.56
N ASP A 312 -11.11 -2.71 40.24
CA ASP A 312 -11.22 -1.25 40.25
C ASP A 312 -10.00 -0.62 40.95
N ALA A 313 -9.54 -1.24 42.03
CA ALA A 313 -8.33 -0.82 42.72
C ALA A 313 -7.08 -0.85 41.81
N LEU A 314 -6.99 -1.77 40.83
CA LEU A 314 -5.93 -1.74 39.83
C LEU A 314 -6.00 -0.49 38.94
N PHE A 315 -7.21 -0.10 38.51
CA PHE A 315 -7.40 1.13 37.71
C PHE A 315 -7.09 2.38 38.52
N VAL A 316 -7.50 2.44 39.80
CA VAL A 316 -7.20 3.55 40.71
C VAL A 316 -5.69 3.65 40.95
N ARG A 317 -5.02 2.53 41.30
CA ARG A 317 -3.57 2.52 41.48
C ARG A 317 -2.81 2.98 40.23
N LEU A 318 -3.23 2.52 39.05
CA LEU A 318 -2.66 2.97 37.79
C LEU A 318 -2.88 4.48 37.59
N GLN A 319 -4.09 4.98 37.87
CA GLN A 319 -4.40 6.40 37.74
C GLN A 319 -3.53 7.26 38.68
N ASP A 320 -3.36 6.85 39.93
CA ASP A 320 -2.54 7.55 40.92
C ASP A 320 -1.05 7.49 40.57
N ASP A 321 -0.57 6.35 40.06
CA ASP A 321 0.78 6.22 39.54
C ASP A 321 1.03 7.15 38.34
N LEU A 322 0.11 7.21 37.37
CA LEU A 322 0.19 8.13 36.24
C LEU A 322 0.13 9.61 36.67
N ARG A 323 -0.67 9.95 37.68
CA ARG A 323 -0.72 11.32 38.23
C ARG A 323 0.59 11.70 38.92
N ARG A 324 1.18 10.79 39.70
CA ARG A 324 2.47 11.00 40.37
C ARG A 324 3.60 11.18 39.37
N ARG A 325 3.61 10.37 38.31
CA ARG A 325 4.63 10.44 37.23
C ARG A 325 4.40 11.61 36.27
N GLY A 326 3.14 12.00 36.06
CA GLY A 326 2.71 12.91 35.00
C GLY A 326 2.60 14.40 35.37
N GLY A 327 3.29 14.87 36.41
CA GLY A 327 3.41 16.31 36.66
C GLY A 327 3.96 17.04 35.43
N ARG A 328 3.33 18.17 35.03
CA ARG A 328 3.55 19.13 33.90
C ARG A 328 4.12 18.65 32.53
N ASP A 329 4.90 17.59 32.46
CA ASP A 329 5.61 17.05 31.29
C ASP A 329 5.08 15.69 30.81
N GLY A 330 4.00 15.17 31.40
CA GLY A 330 3.39 13.92 30.96
C GLY A 330 2.94 14.00 29.50
N GLY A 331 3.53 13.17 28.63
CA GLY A 331 3.24 13.16 27.19
C GLY A 331 1.76 12.95 26.86
N ASN A 332 1.35 13.31 25.64
CA ASN A 332 -0.05 13.27 25.17
C ASN A 332 -0.77 11.92 25.44
N LEU A 333 -0.04 10.80 25.39
CA LEU A 333 -0.57 9.48 25.70
C LEU A 333 -1.07 9.37 27.15
N VAL A 334 -0.24 9.79 28.12
CA VAL A 334 -0.54 9.77 29.55
C VAL A 334 -1.72 10.70 29.87
N GLN A 335 -1.73 11.90 29.31
CA GLN A 335 -2.86 12.84 29.50
C GLN A 335 -4.17 12.28 28.94
N THR A 336 -4.11 11.61 27.78
CA THR A 336 -5.29 10.95 27.20
C THR A 336 -5.75 9.76 28.07
N ALA A 337 -4.81 9.00 28.64
CA ALA A 337 -5.11 7.90 29.55
C ALA A 337 -5.79 8.40 30.83
N LEU A 338 -5.24 9.44 31.47
CA LEU A 338 -5.80 10.05 32.68
C LEU A 338 -7.23 10.55 32.45
N ARG A 339 -7.45 11.29 31.35
CA ARG A 339 -8.79 11.75 30.97
C ARG A 339 -9.77 10.58 30.79
N LEU A 340 -9.35 9.52 30.10
CA LEU A 340 -10.19 8.34 29.88
C LEU A 340 -10.53 7.60 31.20
N LEU A 341 -9.56 7.53 32.11
CA LEU A 341 -9.75 6.92 33.43
C LEU A 341 -10.72 7.73 34.30
N ASP A 342 -10.61 9.07 34.27
CA ASP A 342 -11.49 10.01 34.96
C ASP A 342 -12.92 9.98 34.42
N GLU A 343 -13.09 10.09 33.10
CA GLU A 343 -14.40 10.05 32.42
C GLU A 343 -15.19 8.77 32.75
N GLN A 344 -14.51 7.67 33.09
CA GLN A 344 -15.13 6.37 33.34
C GLN A 344 -15.15 5.96 34.81
N ALA A 345 -14.60 6.77 35.71
CA ALA A 345 -14.50 6.42 37.13
C ALA A 345 -15.87 6.20 37.79
N ALA A 346 -16.85 7.08 37.52
CA ALA A 346 -18.21 6.95 38.06
C ALA A 346 -18.88 5.65 37.60
N SER A 347 -18.80 5.35 36.31
CA SER A 347 -19.37 4.12 35.75
C SER A 347 -18.70 2.85 36.29
N ARG A 348 -17.40 2.87 36.63
CA ARG A 348 -16.73 1.73 37.27
C ARG A 348 -17.20 1.55 38.71
N ARG A 349 -17.31 2.64 39.48
CA ARG A 349 -17.85 2.59 40.86
C ARG A 349 -19.28 2.05 40.90
N GLU A 350 -20.13 2.45 39.97
CA GLU A 350 -21.48 1.89 39.81
C GLU A 350 -21.46 0.37 39.52
N ASP A 351 -20.53 -0.10 38.69
CA ASP A 351 -20.38 -1.55 38.45
C ASP A 351 -19.94 -2.31 39.69
N VAL A 352 -19.00 -1.76 40.47
CA VAL A 352 -18.56 -2.34 41.74
C VAL A 352 -19.71 -2.38 42.74
N GLN A 353 -20.47 -1.28 42.87
CA GLN A 353 -21.60 -1.23 43.79
C GLN A 353 -22.68 -2.24 43.40
N ARG A 354 -23.09 -2.29 42.12
CA ARG A 354 -24.06 -3.29 41.65
C ARG A 354 -23.61 -4.72 41.88
N PHE A 355 -22.31 -4.99 41.77
CA PHE A 355 -21.75 -6.30 42.09
C PHE A 355 -21.85 -6.60 43.59
N ARG A 356 -21.50 -5.64 44.46
CA ARG A 356 -21.64 -5.77 45.92
C ARG A 356 -23.09 -6.00 46.34
N ASP A 357 -24.01 -5.16 45.87
CA ASP A 357 -25.44 -5.28 46.16
C ASP A 357 -25.98 -6.66 45.76
N SER A 358 -25.58 -7.15 44.58
CA SER A 358 -25.97 -8.50 44.13
C SER A 358 -25.37 -9.58 45.02
N HIS A 359 -24.12 -9.42 45.48
CA HIS A 359 -23.47 -10.38 46.35
C HIS A 359 -24.10 -10.41 47.75
N GLU A 360 -24.48 -9.25 48.30
CA GLU A 360 -25.22 -9.13 49.57
C GLU A 360 -26.62 -9.76 49.47
N GLU A 361 -27.38 -9.44 48.41
CA GLU A 361 -28.68 -10.06 48.13
C GLU A 361 -28.54 -11.58 48.02
N GLY A 362 -27.53 -12.05 47.28
CA GLY A 362 -27.19 -13.47 47.13
C GLY A 362 -26.88 -14.16 48.44
N ARG A 363 -26.13 -13.51 49.35
CA ARG A 363 -25.88 -14.03 50.70
C ARG A 363 -27.15 -14.11 51.53
N GLY A 364 -28.08 -13.18 51.38
CA GLY A 364 -29.41 -13.26 51.98
C GLY A 364 -30.20 -14.47 51.49
N HIS A 365 -30.20 -14.74 50.18
CA HIS A 365 -30.80 -15.95 49.62
C HIS A 365 -30.11 -17.23 50.10
N PHE A 366 -28.79 -17.23 50.18
CA PHE A 366 -28.00 -18.36 50.68
C PHE A 366 -28.26 -18.66 52.16
N ALA A 367 -28.38 -17.62 53.01
CA ALA A 367 -28.75 -17.78 54.41
C ALA A 367 -30.13 -18.44 54.54
N ARG A 368 -31.12 -17.97 53.76
CA ARG A 368 -32.45 -18.61 53.69
C ARG A 368 -32.38 -20.07 53.22
N LEU A 369 -31.53 -20.38 52.23
CA LEU A 369 -31.30 -21.76 51.78
C LEU A 369 -30.79 -22.64 52.92
N ARG A 370 -29.79 -22.17 53.68
CA ARG A 370 -29.27 -22.91 54.85
C ARG A 370 -30.36 -23.14 55.90
N THR A 371 -31.17 -22.12 56.22
CA THR A 371 -32.29 -22.26 57.15
C THR A 371 -33.32 -23.28 56.67
N LEU A 372 -33.66 -23.30 55.38
CA LEU A 372 -34.60 -24.28 54.82
C LEU A 372 -34.05 -25.72 54.89
N LEU A 373 -32.76 -25.90 54.63
CA LEU A 373 -32.10 -27.20 54.76
C LEU A 373 -32.13 -27.68 56.22
N GLN A 374 -31.84 -26.81 57.18
CA GLN A 374 -31.91 -27.11 58.61
C GLN A 374 -33.34 -27.47 59.06
N GLN A 375 -34.34 -26.67 58.66
CA GLN A 375 -35.76 -26.94 58.98
C GLN A 375 -36.26 -28.27 58.40
N SER A 376 -35.64 -28.73 57.30
CA SER A 376 -35.98 -29.99 56.65
C SER A 376 -35.18 -31.18 57.17
N GLY A 377 -34.49 -31.02 58.32
CA GLY A 377 -33.68 -32.05 58.97
C GLY A 377 -32.34 -32.35 58.29
N LYS A 378 -31.93 -31.55 57.28
CA LYS A 378 -30.72 -31.78 56.48
C LYS A 378 -29.54 -30.95 57.00
N HIS A 379 -29.21 -31.08 58.28
CA HIS A 379 -28.19 -30.27 58.96
C HIS A 379 -26.79 -30.42 58.34
N GLU A 380 -26.35 -31.66 58.07
CA GLU A 380 -25.05 -31.93 57.44
C GLU A 380 -24.90 -31.20 56.08
N LEU A 381 -25.95 -31.21 55.26
CA LEU A 381 -25.97 -30.50 53.98
C LEU A 381 -25.95 -28.98 54.15
N ALA A 382 -26.66 -28.47 55.15
CA ALA A 382 -26.71 -27.04 55.44
C ALA A 382 -25.34 -26.49 55.87
N ASP A 383 -24.50 -27.31 56.50
CA ASP A 383 -23.16 -26.93 56.94
C ASP A 383 -22.10 -27.15 55.85
N ALA A 384 -22.29 -28.15 54.99
CA ALA A 384 -21.39 -28.46 53.89
C ALA A 384 -21.57 -27.56 52.65
N VAL A 385 -22.79 -27.04 52.41
CA VAL A 385 -23.04 -26.17 51.26
C VAL A 385 -22.35 -24.82 51.45
N THR A 386 -21.69 -24.32 50.40
CA THR A 386 -21.04 -23.01 50.42
C THR A 386 -21.57 -22.11 49.31
N PHE A 387 -21.61 -20.82 49.61
CA PHE A 387 -22.02 -19.80 48.65
C PHE A 387 -20.93 -19.58 47.59
N SER A 388 -21.33 -19.53 46.33
CA SER A 388 -20.42 -19.18 45.23
C SER A 388 -20.74 -17.80 44.65
N ASP A 389 -21.91 -17.64 44.03
CA ASP A 389 -22.28 -16.41 43.32
C ASP A 389 -23.80 -16.26 43.25
N TYR A 390 -24.28 -15.05 42.96
CA TYR A 390 -25.69 -14.79 42.67
C TYR A 390 -25.84 -13.85 41.48
N ARG A 391 -26.60 -14.31 40.48
CA ARG A 391 -26.87 -13.56 39.25
C ARG A 391 -28.29 -13.03 39.26
N ARG A 392 -28.46 -11.83 39.83
CA ARG A 392 -29.75 -11.14 39.94
C ARG A 392 -30.56 -11.12 38.63
N LYS A 393 -29.92 -10.81 37.49
CA LYS A 393 -30.59 -10.78 36.17
C LYS A 393 -31.21 -12.10 35.74
N SER A 394 -30.59 -13.22 36.11
CA SER A 394 -31.08 -14.56 35.77
C SER A 394 -31.85 -15.19 36.92
N ASN A 395 -31.89 -14.53 38.08
CA ASN A 395 -32.45 -15.03 39.33
C ASN A 395 -31.87 -16.41 39.72
N ILE A 396 -30.54 -16.57 39.60
CA ILE A 396 -29.83 -17.84 39.88
C ILE A 396 -28.85 -17.65 41.04
N LEU A 397 -28.97 -18.49 42.07
CA LEU A 397 -28.00 -18.69 43.13
C LEU A 397 -27.09 -19.87 42.78
N PHE A 398 -25.78 -19.61 42.71
CA PHE A 398 -24.76 -20.63 42.54
C PHE A 398 -24.24 -21.05 43.91
N VAL A 399 -24.29 -22.35 44.17
CA VAL A 399 -23.78 -22.96 45.39
C VAL A 399 -22.80 -24.08 45.06
N ARG A 400 -21.84 -24.30 45.95
CA ARG A 400 -20.95 -25.45 45.90
C ARG A 400 -21.41 -26.46 46.93
N VAL A 401 -21.55 -27.70 46.47
CA VAL A 401 -21.92 -28.84 47.29
C VAL A 401 -20.84 -29.91 47.05
N PRO A 402 -20.23 -30.45 48.12
CA PRO A 402 -19.27 -31.54 48.03
C PRO A 402 -19.80 -32.70 47.18
N GLN A 403 -18.93 -33.32 46.40
CA GLN A 403 -19.31 -34.28 45.36
C GLN A 403 -20.10 -35.47 45.93
N ASP A 404 -19.73 -35.95 47.11
CA ASP A 404 -20.38 -37.02 47.87
C ASP A 404 -21.79 -36.65 48.37
N MET A 405 -22.07 -35.37 48.54
CA MET A 405 -23.35 -34.86 49.04
C MET A 405 -24.30 -34.34 47.95
N ARG A 406 -23.84 -34.25 46.69
CA ARG A 406 -24.65 -33.73 45.56
C ARG A 406 -25.93 -34.51 45.32
N SER A 407 -25.89 -35.83 45.40
CA SER A 407 -27.08 -36.68 45.20
C SER A 407 -28.15 -36.40 46.26
N ARG A 408 -27.74 -36.23 47.53
CA ARG A 408 -28.63 -35.87 48.66
C ARG A 408 -29.20 -34.45 48.50
N PHE A 409 -28.41 -33.51 47.98
CA PHE A 409 -28.87 -32.14 47.72
C PHE A 409 -29.87 -32.05 46.56
N ILE A 410 -29.63 -32.79 45.48
CA ILE A 410 -30.54 -32.84 44.32
C ILE A 410 -31.83 -33.59 44.69
N GLY A 411 -31.70 -34.69 45.43
CA GLY A 411 -32.79 -35.61 45.76
C GLY A 411 -33.19 -36.50 44.58
N THR A 412 -33.96 -37.55 44.86
CA THR A 412 -34.49 -38.46 43.82
C THR A 412 -35.29 -37.68 42.79
N GLY A 413 -34.91 -37.78 41.51
CA GLY A 413 -35.56 -37.03 40.41
C GLY A 413 -35.44 -35.50 40.50
N GLY A 414 -34.56 -34.96 41.35
CA GLY A 414 -34.44 -33.51 41.55
C GLY A 414 -35.48 -32.90 42.50
N ALA A 415 -36.22 -33.73 43.24
CA ALA A 415 -37.32 -33.27 44.09
C ALA A 415 -36.88 -32.24 45.16
N VAL A 416 -35.75 -32.50 45.83
CA VAL A 416 -35.26 -31.62 46.91
C VAL A 416 -34.83 -30.27 46.37
N VAL A 417 -34.06 -30.24 45.27
CA VAL A 417 -33.63 -28.96 44.69
C VAL A 417 -34.80 -28.17 44.12
N GLN A 418 -35.84 -28.84 43.59
CA GLN A 418 -37.04 -28.15 43.13
C GLN A 418 -37.89 -27.60 44.27
N GLU A 419 -38.04 -28.33 45.37
CA GLU A 419 -38.71 -27.80 46.56
C GLU A 419 -38.00 -26.56 47.09
N LEU A 420 -36.67 -26.62 47.20
CA LEU A 420 -35.86 -25.49 47.65
C LEU A 420 -35.98 -24.28 46.71
N ARG A 421 -35.97 -24.49 45.39
CA ARG A 421 -36.18 -23.44 44.39
C ARG A 421 -37.55 -22.77 44.54
N THR A 422 -38.61 -23.57 44.69
CA THR A 422 -39.97 -23.07 44.89
C THR A 422 -40.07 -22.24 46.17
N ARG A 423 -39.51 -22.73 47.28
CA ARG A 423 -39.56 -22.04 48.58
C ARG A 423 -38.70 -20.78 48.63
N LEU A 424 -37.57 -20.74 47.91
CA LEU A 424 -36.69 -19.58 47.84
C LEU A 424 -37.13 -18.54 46.80
N GLY A 425 -38.01 -18.91 45.87
CA GLY A 425 -38.43 -18.05 44.76
C GLY A 425 -37.32 -17.75 43.74
N ILE A 426 -36.24 -18.54 43.74
CA ILE A 426 -35.08 -18.36 42.86
C ILE A 426 -34.56 -19.70 42.33
N ASN A 427 -33.86 -19.65 41.21
CA ASN A 427 -33.19 -20.83 40.68
C ASN A 427 -31.91 -21.13 41.47
N ILE A 428 -31.61 -22.42 41.65
CA ILE A 428 -30.38 -22.89 42.30
C ILE A 428 -29.59 -23.71 41.30
N GLN A 429 -28.32 -23.37 41.09
CA GLN A 429 -27.40 -24.13 40.25
C GLN A 429 -26.16 -24.55 41.05
N LEU A 430 -25.68 -25.76 40.76
CA LEU A 430 -24.45 -26.30 41.34
C LEU A 430 -23.26 -25.85 40.50
N GLU A 431 -22.28 -25.22 41.12
CA GLU A 431 -21.00 -24.95 40.47
C GLU A 431 -20.16 -26.24 40.46
N ARG A 432 -19.48 -26.51 39.33
CA ARG A 432 -18.50 -27.60 39.25
C ARG A 432 -17.27 -27.18 40.08
N GLU A 433 -16.71 -28.15 40.82
CA GLU A 433 -15.48 -27.93 41.59
C GLU A 433 -14.29 -27.64 40.66
#